data_AF-A0A7K1Y4T4-F1
#
_entry.id   AF-A0A7K1Y4T4-F1
#
_cell.length_a   1.000
_cell.length_b   1.000
_cell.length_c   1.000
_cell.angle_alpha   90.00
_cell.angle_beta   90.00
_cell.angle_gamma   90.00
#
_symmetry.space_group_name_H-M   'P 1'
#
loop_
_entity.id
_entity.type
_entity.pdbx_description
1 polymer ?
#
loop_
_entity_poly.entity_id
_entity_poly.type
_entity_poly.pdbx_seq_one_letter_code
_entity_poly.pdbx_strand_id
1 'polypeptide(L)'
;MERLTKPNLKTEQPVHTDRPHRGPHAKYWRKAQKTYKGTAGIINELITSYYNSISDLAKSHVCKLPNNPDRVYYEEGLMNDGKSAESMHIFMTPHFYWYLCCPLGFNYQVHCSFTDCPFEQEIREEIARHDHLRNNVIFRDNRNCRTAFQIAINTRAERYVHRIK
;
A
#
# COMPACT_ATOMS: atom_id res chain seq x y z
N MET A 1 -50.10 -25.23 -19.21
CA MET A 1 -48.64 -25.34 -19.13
C MET A 1 -48.06 -23.94 -19.32
N GLU A 2 -47.95 -23.17 -18.24
CA GLU A 2 -47.39 -21.82 -18.25
C GLU A 2 -45.86 -21.88 -18.16
N ARG A 3 -45.16 -21.23 -19.09
CA ARG A 3 -43.70 -21.07 -19.04
C ARG A 3 -43.37 -19.78 -18.30
N LEU A 4 -42.83 -19.93 -17.09
CA LEU A 4 -42.19 -18.87 -16.31
C LEU A 4 -40.89 -18.43 -16.99
N THR A 5 -40.85 -17.21 -17.52
CA THR A 5 -39.63 -16.51 -17.91
C THR A 5 -39.07 -15.72 -16.73
N LYS A 6 -37.85 -16.08 -16.29
CA LYS A 6 -37.12 -15.39 -15.22
C LYS A 6 -36.63 -14.00 -15.69
N PRO A 7 -36.66 -12.97 -14.83
CA PRO A 7 -36.03 -11.70 -15.13
C PRO A 7 -34.50 -11.79 -15.04
N ASN A 8 -33.83 -11.25 -16.06
CA ASN A 8 -32.39 -11.18 -16.20
C ASN A 8 -31.87 -9.95 -15.43
N LEU A 9 -31.41 -10.14 -14.19
CA LEU A 9 -30.69 -9.09 -13.46
C LEU A 9 -29.28 -8.95 -14.07
N LYS A 10 -29.13 -7.98 -14.98
CA LYS A 10 -27.80 -7.45 -15.30
C LYS A 10 -27.34 -6.59 -14.13
N THR A 11 -26.34 -7.07 -13.42
CA THR A 11 -25.59 -6.29 -12.43
C THR A 11 -24.84 -5.18 -13.18
N GLU A 12 -25.35 -3.96 -13.13
CA GLU A 12 -24.61 -2.78 -13.58
C GLU A 12 -23.46 -2.52 -12.60
N GLN A 13 -22.23 -2.86 -13.00
CA GLN A 13 -21.06 -2.32 -12.33
C GLN A 13 -20.98 -0.82 -12.63
N PRO A 14 -20.74 0.05 -11.64
CA PRO A 14 -20.56 1.47 -11.90
C PRO A 14 -19.31 1.67 -12.76
N VAL A 15 -19.53 2.24 -13.94
CA VAL A 15 -18.48 2.68 -14.87
C VAL A 15 -17.75 3.85 -14.22
N HIS A 16 -16.61 3.57 -13.58
CA HIS A 16 -15.71 4.59 -13.05
C HIS A 16 -14.99 5.29 -14.21
N THR A 17 -15.46 6.47 -14.61
CA THR A 17 -14.71 7.36 -15.51
C THR A 17 -13.84 8.34 -14.73
N ASP A 18 -12.89 7.83 -13.95
CA ASP A 18 -11.76 8.66 -13.51
C ASP A 18 -10.77 8.74 -14.68
N ARG A 19 -10.87 9.80 -15.49
CA ARG A 19 -9.89 10.06 -16.54
C ARG A 19 -8.51 10.25 -15.87
N PRO A 20 -7.48 9.47 -16.24
CA PRO A 20 -6.15 9.65 -15.65
C PRO A 20 -5.59 11.01 -16.03
N HIS A 21 -5.16 11.80 -15.04
CA HIS A 21 -4.29 12.94 -15.27
C HIS A 21 -2.98 12.46 -15.90
N ARG A 22 -2.87 12.58 -17.22
CA ARG A 22 -1.68 12.25 -18.01
C ARG A 22 -0.62 13.34 -17.82
N GLY A 23 0.16 13.24 -16.74
CA GLY A 23 1.47 13.87 -16.61
C GLY A 23 2.60 12.95 -17.12
N PRO A 24 3.75 13.48 -17.60
CA PRO A 24 4.65 12.80 -18.53
C PRO A 24 5.79 12.00 -17.88
N HIS A 25 5.66 11.54 -16.63
CA HIS A 25 6.66 10.64 -16.06
C HIS A 25 6.26 9.20 -16.33
N ALA A 26 6.95 8.55 -17.28
CA ALA A 26 6.80 7.12 -17.52
C ALA A 26 7.16 6.36 -16.22
N LYS A 27 6.13 5.90 -15.50
CA LYS A 27 6.25 5.21 -14.22
C LYS A 27 7.21 4.03 -14.31
N TYR A 28 8.15 3.95 -13.37
CA TYR A 28 9.18 2.93 -13.37
C TYR A 28 8.61 1.54 -13.17
N TRP A 29 7.53 1.37 -12.41
CA TRP A 29 6.86 0.08 -12.25
C TRP A 29 6.35 -0.49 -13.59
N ARG A 30 5.82 0.36 -14.50
CA ARG A 30 5.38 -0.08 -15.83
C ARG A 30 6.55 -0.54 -16.70
N LYS A 31 7.70 0.13 -16.57
CA LYS A 31 8.93 -0.28 -17.24
C LYS A 31 9.45 -1.58 -16.64
N ALA A 32 9.43 -1.72 -15.32
CA ALA A 32 9.86 -2.93 -14.61
C ALA A 32 9.08 -4.16 -15.10
N GLN A 33 7.75 -4.08 -15.16
CA GLN A 33 6.88 -5.17 -15.65
C GLN A 33 7.14 -5.56 -17.11
N LYS A 34 7.49 -4.59 -17.96
CA LYS A 34 7.78 -4.87 -19.38
C LYS A 34 9.18 -5.43 -19.60
N THR A 35 10.14 -4.93 -18.83
CA THR A 35 11.58 -5.16 -19.05
C THR A 35 12.04 -6.43 -18.35
N TYR A 36 11.57 -6.69 -17.14
CA TYR A 36 12.01 -7.81 -16.34
C TYR A 36 11.00 -8.95 -16.42
N LYS A 37 11.21 -9.81 -17.42
CA LYS A 37 10.58 -11.14 -17.51
C LYS A 37 11.61 -12.16 -17.01
N GLY A 38 11.33 -12.83 -15.89
CA GLY A 38 12.27 -13.76 -15.24
C GLY A 38 12.43 -13.48 -13.74
N THR A 39 13.58 -13.83 -13.17
CA THR A 39 13.83 -13.79 -11.71
C THR A 39 13.55 -12.43 -11.08
N ALA A 40 13.95 -11.32 -11.71
CA ALA A 40 13.67 -9.99 -11.18
C ALA A 40 12.16 -9.65 -11.18
N GLY A 41 11.40 -10.13 -12.17
CA GLY A 41 9.94 -10.00 -12.17
C GLY A 41 9.30 -10.78 -11.02
N ILE A 42 9.75 -12.02 -10.81
CA ILE A 42 9.31 -12.88 -9.69
C ILE A 42 9.62 -12.20 -8.35
N ILE A 43 10.84 -11.67 -8.17
CA ILE A 43 11.22 -10.96 -6.94
C ILE A 43 10.30 -9.75 -6.70
N ASN A 44 10.02 -8.96 -7.73
CA ASN A 44 9.11 -7.82 -7.61
C ASN A 44 7.68 -8.23 -7.23
N GLU A 45 7.17 -9.34 -7.75
CA GLU A 45 5.89 -9.91 -7.36
C GLU A 45 5.89 -10.39 -5.91
N LEU A 46 6.95 -11.09 -5.48
CA LEU A 46 7.15 -11.52 -4.10
C LEU A 46 7.18 -10.32 -3.14
N ILE A 47 7.91 -9.25 -3.48
CA ILE A 47 7.96 -8.02 -2.68
C ILE A 47 6.57 -7.37 -2.59
N THR A 48 5.78 -7.41 -3.67
CA THR A 48 4.39 -6.88 -3.66
C THR A 48 3.49 -7.70 -2.75
N SER A 49 3.53 -9.03 -2.86
CA SER A 49 2.76 -9.93 -2.00
C SER A 49 3.14 -9.76 -0.52
N TYR A 50 4.44 -9.66 -0.26
CA TYR A 50 5.00 -9.42 1.05
C TYR A 50 4.60 -8.05 1.63
N TYR A 51 4.64 -6.99 0.83
CA TYR A 51 4.14 -5.66 1.21
C TYR A 51 2.68 -5.72 1.67
N ASN A 52 1.82 -6.42 0.91
CA ASN A 52 0.40 -6.57 1.24
C ASN A 52 0.22 -7.36 2.53
N SER A 53 0.95 -8.46 2.73
CA SER A 53 0.89 -9.28 3.94
C SER A 53 1.23 -8.49 5.21
N ILE A 54 2.31 -7.69 5.19
CA ILE A 54 2.67 -6.82 6.31
C ILE A 54 1.61 -5.72 6.53
N SER A 55 1.05 -5.18 5.45
CA SER A 55 -0.02 -4.18 5.54
C SER A 55 -1.27 -4.76 6.21
N ASP A 56 -1.66 -5.98 5.85
CA ASP A 56 -2.81 -6.67 6.45
C ASP A 56 -2.56 -7.03 7.92
N LEU A 57 -1.35 -7.47 8.27
CA LEU A 57 -0.95 -7.68 9.66
C LEU A 57 -1.06 -6.37 10.45
N ALA A 58 -0.50 -5.28 9.95
CA ALA A 58 -0.58 -3.98 10.60
C ALA A 58 -2.04 -3.50 10.76
N LYS A 59 -2.90 -3.66 9.74
CA LYS A 59 -4.34 -3.38 9.86
C LYS A 59 -4.99 -4.18 10.98
N SER A 60 -4.67 -5.47 11.09
CA SER A 60 -5.17 -6.34 12.17
C SER A 60 -4.79 -5.82 13.56
N HIS A 61 -3.55 -5.33 13.72
CA HIS A 61 -3.11 -4.71 14.97
C HIS A 61 -3.82 -3.38 15.25
N VAL A 62 -3.96 -2.51 14.24
CA VAL A 62 -4.68 -1.23 14.37
C VAL A 62 -6.11 -1.45 14.84
N CYS A 63 -6.82 -2.45 14.31
CA CYS A 63 -8.18 -2.81 14.75
C CYS A 63 -8.28 -3.17 16.23
N LYS A 64 -7.19 -3.68 16.83
CA LYS A 64 -7.14 -4.15 18.21
C LYS A 64 -6.66 -3.09 19.21
N LEU A 65 -6.23 -1.92 18.73
CA LEU A 65 -5.73 -0.87 19.62
C LEU A 65 -6.82 -0.43 20.61
N PRO A 66 -6.49 -0.17 21.89
CA PRO A 66 -7.48 0.20 22.90
C PRO A 66 -8.07 1.60 22.66
N ASN A 67 -7.29 2.51 22.07
CA ASN A 67 -7.67 3.90 21.84
C ASN A 67 -8.36 4.07 20.48
N ASN A 68 -9.61 4.50 20.48
CA ASN A 68 -10.35 4.86 19.27
C ASN A 68 -9.62 5.84 18.32
N PRO A 69 -8.95 6.93 18.79
CA PRO A 69 -8.25 7.84 17.88
C PRO A 69 -7.05 7.20 17.17
N ASP A 70 -6.47 6.12 17.69
CA ASP A 70 -5.35 5.41 17.07
C ASP A 70 -5.83 4.32 16.09
N ARG A 71 -7.15 4.02 16.09
CA ARG A 71 -7.81 3.07 15.16
C ARG A 71 -8.07 3.69 13.79
N VAL A 72 -7.04 4.33 13.25
CA VAL A 72 -7.08 5.01 11.96
C VAL A 72 -5.85 4.67 11.15
N TYR A 73 -6.04 4.45 9.86
CA TYR A 73 -4.93 4.29 8.91
C TYR A 73 -5.24 5.01 7.60
N TYR A 74 -4.19 5.29 6.85
CA TYR A 74 -4.25 5.87 5.51
C TYR A 74 -3.58 4.92 4.53
N GLU A 75 -4.25 4.69 3.41
CA GLU A 75 -3.83 3.75 2.38
C GLU A 75 -4.13 4.32 0.98
N GLU A 76 -3.12 4.47 0.13
CA GLU A 76 -3.30 5.01 -1.23
C GLU A 76 -2.44 4.25 -2.26
N GLY A 77 -3.09 3.84 -3.36
CA GLY A 77 -2.42 3.37 -4.56
C GLY A 77 -1.91 4.54 -5.41
N LEU A 78 -0.59 4.73 -5.46
CA LEU A 78 0.09 5.84 -6.14
C LEU A 78 0.55 5.50 -7.56
N MET A 79 0.33 4.27 -8.03
CA MET A 79 0.76 3.79 -9.35
C MET A 79 0.23 4.63 -10.51
N ASN A 80 -0.95 5.25 -10.34
CA ASN A 80 -1.59 6.10 -11.34
C ASN A 80 -1.56 7.60 -10.96
N ASP A 81 -0.90 7.97 -9.86
CA ASP A 81 -0.70 9.38 -9.52
C ASP A 81 0.31 10.02 -10.49
N GLY A 82 0.17 11.31 -10.78
CA GLY A 82 1.15 12.03 -11.61
C GLY A 82 2.37 12.54 -10.82
N LYS A 83 2.45 12.25 -9.52
CA LYS A 83 3.28 13.02 -8.57
C LYS A 83 4.71 12.50 -8.47
N SER A 84 4.91 11.20 -8.63
CA SER A 84 6.24 10.57 -8.52
C SER A 84 6.39 9.40 -9.48
N ALA A 85 7.52 9.32 -10.18
CA ALA A 85 7.80 8.21 -11.11
C ALA A 85 7.98 6.86 -10.41
N GLU A 86 8.35 6.90 -9.12
CA GLU A 86 8.76 5.75 -8.32
C GLU A 86 7.66 5.24 -7.40
N SER A 87 6.71 6.10 -7.03
CA SER A 87 5.70 5.75 -6.02
C SER A 87 4.69 4.73 -6.54
N MET A 88 4.45 3.69 -5.74
CA MET A 88 3.51 2.63 -6.06
C MET A 88 2.38 2.54 -5.05
N HIS A 89 2.69 2.39 -3.77
CA HIS A 89 1.69 2.23 -2.73
C HIS A 89 2.18 2.78 -1.40
N ILE A 90 1.27 3.29 -0.59
CA ILE A 90 1.58 3.78 0.74
C ILE A 90 0.52 3.29 1.72
N PHE A 91 0.99 2.82 2.86
CA PHE A 91 0.19 2.47 4.03
C PHE A 91 0.85 3.14 5.23
N MET A 92 0.06 3.82 6.06
CA MET A 92 0.57 4.38 7.30
C MET A 92 -0.52 4.51 8.35
N THR A 93 -0.07 4.49 9.59
CA THR A 93 -0.82 4.81 10.79
C THR A 93 -0.09 5.96 11.49
N PRO A 94 -0.62 6.51 12.60
CA PRO A 94 0.15 7.44 13.43
C PRO A 94 1.50 6.87 13.90
N HIS A 95 1.63 5.55 13.96
CA HIS A 95 2.77 4.86 14.56
C HIS A 95 3.66 4.10 13.59
N PHE A 96 3.20 3.87 12.37
CA PHE A 96 3.86 2.97 11.43
C PHE A 96 3.77 3.54 10.02
N TYR A 97 4.88 3.46 9.27
CA TYR A 97 4.98 3.90 7.89
C TYR A 97 5.51 2.77 7.02
N TRP A 98 4.78 2.45 5.95
CA TRP A 98 5.06 1.33 5.06
C TRP A 98 4.80 1.72 3.59
N TYR A 99 5.87 1.96 2.85
CA TYR A 99 5.79 2.56 1.52
C TYR A 99 6.52 1.72 0.47
N LEU A 100 5.78 1.31 -0.57
CA LEU A 100 6.30 0.57 -1.71
C LEU A 100 6.66 1.52 -2.86
N CYS A 101 7.86 1.37 -3.37
CA CYS A 101 8.35 2.11 -4.53
C CYS A 101 9.11 1.22 -5.52
N CYS A 102 9.22 1.74 -6.74
CA CYS A 102 10.05 1.20 -7.80
C CYS A 102 11.05 2.28 -8.23
N PRO A 103 12.28 2.27 -7.71
CA PRO A 103 13.34 3.22 -8.10
C PRO A 103 13.82 2.96 -9.54
N LEU A 104 14.73 3.80 -10.03
CA LEU A 104 15.29 3.70 -11.40
C LEU A 104 15.93 2.33 -11.70
N GLY A 105 16.39 1.60 -10.68
CA GLY A 105 16.91 0.24 -10.81
C GLY A 105 15.85 -0.84 -11.03
N PHE A 106 14.57 -0.47 -11.09
CA PHE A 106 13.40 -1.34 -11.37
C PHE A 106 13.19 -2.53 -10.41
N ASN A 107 13.95 -2.60 -9.32
CA ASN A 107 13.77 -3.54 -8.24
C ASN A 107 12.94 -2.89 -7.15
N TYR A 108 11.83 -3.51 -6.78
CA TYR A 108 10.92 -2.94 -5.80
C TYR A 108 11.60 -2.81 -4.44
N GLN A 109 11.26 -1.74 -3.73
CA GLN A 109 11.77 -1.46 -2.39
C GLN A 109 10.61 -1.05 -1.50
N VAL A 110 10.73 -1.41 -0.23
CA VAL A 110 9.82 -1.02 0.82
C VAL A 110 10.58 -0.13 1.80
N HIS A 111 10.04 1.04 2.10
CA HIS A 111 10.52 1.88 3.19
C HIS A 111 9.65 1.70 4.42
N CYS A 112 10.30 1.47 5.56
CA CYS A 112 9.69 1.18 6.85
C CYS A 112 10.14 2.18 7.90
N SER A 113 9.23 2.65 8.75
CA SER A 113 9.54 3.44 9.95
C SER A 113 8.51 3.18 11.04
N PHE A 114 8.94 3.28 12.30
CA PHE A 114 8.09 3.18 13.48
C PHE A 114 8.20 4.47 14.32
N THR A 115 7.15 4.82 15.03
CA THR A 115 7.14 5.91 16.04
C THR A 115 6.17 5.50 17.15
N ASP A 116 6.70 5.18 18.34
CA ASP A 116 5.94 4.69 19.49
C ASP A 116 4.96 3.56 19.10
N CYS A 117 5.42 2.59 18.32
CA CYS A 117 4.52 1.61 17.71
C CYS A 117 4.30 0.39 18.63
N PRO A 118 3.07 0.15 19.12
CA PRO A 118 2.81 -0.93 20.08
C PRO A 118 2.84 -2.33 19.47
N PHE A 119 2.94 -2.43 18.15
CA PHE A 119 3.04 -3.68 17.38
C PHE A 119 4.34 -3.74 16.55
N GLU A 120 5.34 -2.92 16.90
CA GLU A 120 6.62 -2.87 16.18
C GLU A 120 7.34 -4.22 16.19
N GLN A 121 7.33 -4.90 17.34
CA GLN A 121 8.02 -6.18 17.50
C GLN A 121 7.43 -7.24 16.56
N GLU A 122 6.11 -7.38 16.52
CA GLU A 122 5.42 -8.36 15.69
C GLU A 122 5.67 -8.12 14.20
N ILE A 123 5.67 -6.84 13.77
CA ILE A 123 5.99 -6.49 12.39
C ILE A 123 7.46 -6.80 12.08
N ARG A 124 8.40 -6.48 12.98
CA ARG A 124 9.82 -6.80 12.80
C ARG A 124 10.07 -8.31 12.74
N GLU A 125 9.38 -9.10 13.55
CA GLU A 125 9.43 -10.55 13.52
C GLU A 125 8.89 -11.10 12.20
N GLU A 126 7.76 -10.59 11.71
CA GLU A 126 7.21 -10.97 10.41
C GLU A 126 8.16 -10.59 9.27
N ILE A 127 8.86 -9.45 9.38
CA ILE A 127 9.91 -9.07 8.45
C ILE A 127 11.10 -10.04 8.50
N ALA A 128 11.54 -10.43 9.69
CA ALA A 128 12.64 -11.37 9.85
C ALA A 128 12.33 -12.78 9.31
N ARG A 129 11.07 -13.23 9.35
CA ARG A 129 10.64 -14.51 8.74
C ARG A 129 10.86 -14.55 7.23
N HIS A 130 10.91 -13.39 6.59
CA HIS A 130 11.12 -13.23 5.16
C HIS A 130 12.54 -12.72 4.86
N ASP A 131 13.57 -13.29 5.50
CA ASP A 131 14.97 -12.81 5.41
C ASP A 131 15.48 -12.72 3.95
N HIS A 132 14.99 -13.57 3.05
CA HIS A 132 15.29 -13.53 1.61
C HIS A 132 14.82 -12.25 0.90
N LEU A 133 13.86 -11.51 1.45
CA LEU A 133 13.36 -10.21 0.95
C LEU A 133 13.84 -9.03 1.80
N ARG A 134 14.57 -9.28 2.89
CA ARG A 134 14.98 -8.26 3.85
C ARG A 134 15.81 -7.15 3.23
N ASN A 135 16.63 -7.47 2.22
CA ASN A 135 17.44 -6.48 1.50
C ASN A 135 16.60 -5.46 0.71
N ASN A 136 15.31 -5.74 0.49
CA ASN A 136 14.37 -4.82 -0.14
C ASN A 136 13.60 -3.96 0.87
N VAL A 137 13.78 -4.20 2.18
CA VAL A 137 13.18 -3.41 3.26
C VAL A 137 14.21 -2.45 3.85
N ILE A 138 13.97 -1.16 3.67
CA ILE A 138 14.82 -0.08 4.15
C ILE A 138 14.19 0.53 5.40
N PHE A 139 14.77 0.26 6.56
CA PHE A 139 14.41 0.90 7.81
C PHE A 139 14.91 2.35 7.84
N ARG A 140 14.04 3.27 8.26
CA ARG A 140 14.33 4.70 8.40
C ARG A 140 14.07 5.08 9.85
N ASP A 141 15.12 5.37 10.62
CA ASP A 141 14.98 5.65 12.06
C ASP A 141 14.42 7.05 12.40
N ASN A 142 14.38 7.97 11.42
CA ASN A 142 14.12 9.40 11.69
C ASN A 142 12.79 9.94 11.13
N ARG A 143 11.82 9.10 10.73
CA ARG A 143 10.53 9.62 10.29
C ARG A 143 9.55 9.62 11.45
N ASN A 144 9.14 10.81 11.87
CA ASN A 144 7.98 10.99 12.74
C ASN A 144 6.72 10.54 11.97
N CYS A 145 6.29 9.30 12.21
CA CYS A 145 5.13 8.71 11.55
C CYS A 145 3.88 9.55 11.80
N ARG A 146 3.70 10.11 13.00
CA ARG A 146 2.53 10.96 13.34
C ARG A 146 2.48 12.20 12.47
N THR A 147 3.60 12.91 12.29
CA THR A 147 3.65 14.10 11.45
C THR A 147 3.34 13.77 9.99
N ALA A 148 3.96 12.71 9.45
CA ALA A 148 3.70 12.26 8.08
C ALA A 148 2.23 11.84 7.89
N PHE A 149 1.67 11.13 8.86
CA PHE A 149 0.29 10.70 8.90
C PHE A 149 -0.68 11.88 8.94
N GLN A 150 -0.44 12.86 9.81
CA GLN A 150 -1.27 14.05 9.93
C GLN A 150 -1.28 14.86 8.63
N ILE A 151 -0.11 15.00 7.98
CA ILE A 151 -0.01 15.64 6.66
C ILE A 151 -0.82 14.85 5.63
N ALA A 152 -0.70 13.52 5.61
CA ALA A 152 -1.42 12.66 4.67
C ALA A 152 -2.94 12.83 4.82
N ILE A 153 -3.49 12.67 6.03
CA ILE A 153 -4.94 12.75 6.25
C ILE A 153 -5.51 14.17 6.04
N ASN A 154 -4.70 15.23 6.22
CA ASN A 154 -5.16 16.61 6.02
C ASN A 154 -5.06 17.09 4.56
N THR A 155 -4.18 16.50 3.76
CA THR A 155 -3.91 16.97 2.38
C THR A 155 -4.44 16.03 1.31
N ARG A 156 -4.84 14.81 1.68
CA ARG A 156 -5.34 13.78 0.76
C ARG A 156 -6.85 13.63 0.87
N ALA A 157 -7.43 13.01 -0.14
CA ALA A 157 -8.87 12.77 -0.17
C ALA A 157 -9.29 11.79 0.94
N GLU A 158 -10.41 12.09 1.62
CA GLU A 158 -10.95 11.31 2.74
C GLU A 158 -11.16 9.82 2.39
N ARG A 159 -11.39 9.50 1.11
CA ARG A 159 -11.57 8.12 0.62
C ARG A 159 -10.39 7.18 0.89
N TYR A 160 -9.21 7.71 1.18
CA TYR A 160 -8.00 6.94 1.51
C TYR A 160 -7.77 6.83 3.01
N VAL A 161 -8.64 7.42 3.83
CA VAL A 161 -8.54 7.42 5.29
C VAL A 161 -9.60 6.46 5.84
N HIS A 162 -9.15 5.51 6.63
CA HIS A 162 -9.98 4.44 7.16
C HIS A 162 -10.04 4.56 8.68
N ARG A 163 -11.27 4.70 9.22
CA ARG A 163 -11.54 4.85 10.66
C ARG A 163 -12.28 3.60 11.14
N ILE A 164 -11.67 2.85 12.04
CA ILE A 164 -12.24 1.62 12.60
C ILE A 164 -12.98 1.98 13.89
N LYS A 165 -14.25 1.59 13.97
CA LYS A 165 -15.11 1.85 15.13
C LYS A 165 -14.81 0.89 16.28
#